data_AF-A0A9E5CPZ6-F1
#
_entry.id   AF-A0A9E5CPZ6-F1
#
_cell.length_a   1.000
_cell.length_b   1.000
_cell.length_c   1.000
_cell.angle_alpha   90.00
_cell.angle_beta   90.00
_cell.angle_gamma   90.00
#
_symmetry.space_group_name_H-M   'P 1'
#
loop_
_entity.id
_entity.type
_entity.pdbx_description
1 polymer ?
#
loop_
_entity_poly.entity_id
_entity_poly.type
_entity_poly.pdbx_seq_one_letter_code
_entity_poly.pdbx_strand_id
1 'polypeptide(L)'
;MVPEVALAAAGHVGAAAPSFHELHGTIPLPWENHRLFGAGFLLVGVLLLVEALAGGVWFREGWRRDIWPAVLMGLGWGLLAVAVIDPNDRVIHSLMGLMLIVAGLAEGRFRHGQMPLSRANIFVIAALIVAGIEIGVFHSHGALTSQGFIVHAVLGITAALLAPARFWYALRPTSMWRSAFVGVLVLVLALELLGLSHGDNIDIHGVETFSG
;
A
#
# COMPACT_ATOMS: atom_id res chain seq x y z
N MET A 1 65.32 11.41 -32.23
CA MET A 1 65.01 12.44 -31.21
C MET A 1 63.55 12.81 -31.35
N VAL A 2 62.73 12.34 -30.41
CA VAL A 2 61.32 12.76 -30.25
C VAL A 2 61.20 13.20 -28.79
N PRO A 3 60.61 14.37 -28.50
CA PRO A 3 60.65 14.93 -27.15
C PRO A 3 59.67 14.20 -26.23
N GLU A 4 60.21 13.83 -25.07
CA GLU A 4 59.54 13.31 -23.89
C GLU A 4 58.78 14.46 -23.20
N VAL A 5 57.57 14.76 -23.68
CA VAL A 5 56.70 15.74 -23.03
C VAL A 5 55.27 15.20 -23.02
N ALA A 6 54.64 15.31 -21.84
CA ALA A 6 53.25 15.00 -21.51
C ALA A 6 52.96 13.58 -20.95
N LEU A 7 53.47 13.31 -19.74
CA LEU A 7 52.90 12.30 -18.85
C LEU A 7 52.63 12.89 -17.45
N ALA A 8 51.84 13.97 -17.37
CA ALA A 8 51.46 14.56 -16.09
C ALA A 8 50.13 15.34 -16.18
N ALA A 9 49.00 14.65 -16.38
CA ALA A 9 47.66 15.21 -16.12
C ALA A 9 46.53 14.17 -16.23
N ALA A 10 46.68 12.95 -15.69
CA ALA A 10 45.58 11.96 -15.65
C ALA A 10 45.32 11.39 -14.25
N GLY A 11 45.78 12.09 -13.20
CA GLY A 11 45.43 11.75 -11.83
C GLY A 11 44.42 12.75 -11.33
N HIS A 12 43.12 12.39 -11.36
CA HIS A 12 41.98 12.96 -10.60
C HIS A 12 40.73 13.05 -11.49
N VAL A 13 40.03 11.95 -11.76
CA VAL A 13 38.56 11.86 -11.63
C VAL A 13 38.15 10.38 -11.48
N GLY A 14 38.79 9.66 -10.57
CA GLY A 14 38.33 8.35 -10.14
C GLY A 14 37.48 8.48 -8.90
N ALA A 15 36.49 9.38 -8.89
CA ALA A 15 35.46 9.32 -7.87
C ALA A 15 34.71 8.01 -8.13
N ALA A 16 35.12 6.96 -7.41
CA ALA A 16 34.39 5.70 -7.38
C ALA A 16 32.93 6.08 -7.13
N ALA A 17 32.06 5.70 -8.06
CA ALA A 17 30.64 5.86 -7.85
C ALA A 17 30.34 5.32 -6.45
N PRO A 18 29.69 6.10 -5.57
CA PRO A 18 29.45 5.69 -4.20
C PRO A 18 28.89 4.27 -4.25
N SER A 19 29.51 3.38 -3.47
CA SER A 19 29.04 1.99 -3.40
C SER A 19 27.54 2.02 -3.10
N PHE A 20 26.77 1.09 -3.66
CA PHE A 20 25.31 1.06 -3.50
C PHE A 20 24.89 1.33 -2.04
N HIS A 21 25.68 0.83 -1.08
CA HIS A 21 25.63 1.04 0.37
C HIS A 21 25.64 2.50 0.88
N GLU A 22 26.33 3.43 0.23
CA GLU A 22 26.45 4.84 0.67
C GLU A 22 25.26 5.72 0.26
N LEU A 23 24.46 5.31 -0.73
CA LEU A 23 23.21 5.97 -1.10
C LEU A 23 22.01 5.57 -0.21
N HIS A 24 22.16 4.57 0.66
CA HIS A 24 21.07 4.00 1.47
C HIS A 24 20.70 4.81 2.72
N GLY A 25 21.30 5.98 2.96
CA GLY A 25 20.93 6.82 4.11
C GLY A 25 19.48 7.32 4.08
N THR A 26 18.78 7.22 2.94
CA THR A 26 17.44 7.81 2.76
C THR A 26 16.42 6.92 2.03
N ILE A 27 16.80 5.74 1.51
CA ILE A 27 15.86 4.84 0.81
C ILE A 27 15.41 3.76 1.78
N PRO A 28 14.12 3.72 2.17
CA PRO A 28 13.62 2.71 3.10
C PRO A 28 13.87 1.30 2.58
N LEU A 29 14.25 0.41 3.49
CA LEU A 29 14.45 -0.99 3.17
C LEU A 29 13.12 -1.65 2.76
N PRO A 30 13.13 -2.74 1.96
CA PRO A 30 11.90 -3.37 1.48
C PRO A 30 10.88 -3.69 2.59
N TRP A 31 11.34 -4.11 3.78
CA TRP A 31 10.48 -4.41 4.92
C TRP A 31 9.86 -3.15 5.57
N GLU A 32 10.52 -1.99 5.50
CA GLU A 32 9.96 -0.71 5.98
C GLU A 32 8.81 -0.25 5.09
N ASN A 33 8.93 -0.48 3.77
CA ASN A 33 7.89 -0.19 2.80
C ASN A 33 6.62 -1.00 3.09
N HIS A 34 6.73 -2.32 3.31
CA HIS A 34 5.57 -3.16 3.60
C HIS A 34 4.77 -2.70 4.82
N ARG A 35 5.45 -2.24 5.89
CA ARG A 35 4.78 -1.71 7.10
C ARG A 35 4.03 -0.42 6.79
N LEU A 36 4.62 0.47 6.01
CA LEU A 36 3.98 1.73 5.59
C LEU A 36 2.73 1.46 4.73
N PHE A 37 2.80 0.51 3.79
CA PHE A 37 1.64 0.11 2.99
C PHE A 37 0.56 -0.56 3.81
N GLY A 38 0.94 -1.47 4.72
CA GLY A 38 0.00 -2.07 5.66
C GLY A 38 -0.74 -1.02 6.48
N ALA A 39 -0.04 -0.01 7.00
CA ALA A 39 -0.65 1.12 7.69
C ALA A 39 -1.58 1.95 6.78
N GLY A 40 -1.20 2.13 5.51
CA GLY A 40 -2.04 2.76 4.49
C GLY A 40 -3.36 2.02 4.25
N PHE A 41 -3.32 0.69 4.14
CA PHE A 41 -4.51 -0.14 4.02
C PHE A 41 -5.36 -0.12 5.29
N LEU A 42 -4.74 -0.10 6.47
CA LEU A 42 -5.45 0.09 7.73
C LEU A 42 -6.18 1.43 7.78
N LEU A 43 -5.52 2.51 7.33
CA LEU A 43 -6.15 3.83 7.23
C LEU A 43 -7.35 3.80 6.28
N VAL A 44 -7.26 3.11 5.15
CA VAL A 44 -8.39 2.89 4.24
C VAL A 44 -9.55 2.20 4.96
N GLY A 45 -9.28 1.11 5.69
CA GLY A 45 -10.29 0.40 6.48
C GLY A 45 -10.93 1.31 7.54
N VAL A 46 -10.14 2.09 8.27
CA VAL A 46 -10.62 3.05 9.28
C VAL A 46 -11.51 4.11 8.66
N LEU A 47 -11.15 4.67 7.49
CA LEU A 47 -11.97 5.66 6.81
C LEU A 47 -13.31 5.08 6.35
N LEU A 48 -13.32 3.83 5.85
CA LEU A 48 -14.56 3.11 5.54
C LEU A 48 -15.41 2.87 6.79
N LEU A 49 -14.79 2.57 7.94
CA LEU A 49 -15.49 2.43 9.21
C LEU A 49 -16.10 3.75 9.68
N VAL A 50 -15.33 4.85 9.62
CA VAL A 50 -15.81 6.19 9.96
C VAL A 50 -16.98 6.58 9.07
N GLU A 51 -16.90 6.35 7.77
CA GLU A 51 -18.01 6.56 6.85
C GLU A 51 -19.20 5.66 7.20
N ALA A 52 -18.95 4.40 7.58
CA ALA A 52 -20.02 3.49 7.94
C ALA A 52 -20.79 3.94 9.19
N LEU A 53 -20.09 4.50 10.19
CA LEU A 53 -20.64 4.96 11.45
C LEU A 53 -21.28 6.35 11.36
N ALA A 54 -20.59 7.31 10.73
CA ALA A 54 -21.03 8.71 10.66
C ALA A 54 -22.00 8.98 9.50
N GLY A 55 -22.01 8.12 8.47
CA GLY A 55 -22.85 8.28 7.29
C GLY A 55 -22.63 9.63 6.60
N GLY A 56 -23.73 10.28 6.21
CA GLY A 56 -23.69 11.57 5.53
C GLY A 56 -23.08 12.72 6.35
N VAL A 57 -23.03 12.62 7.68
CA VAL A 57 -22.50 13.68 8.57
C VAL A 57 -21.00 13.89 8.35
N TRP A 58 -20.26 12.84 8.04
CA TRP A 58 -18.82 12.90 7.79
C TRP A 58 -18.48 13.90 6.68
N PHE A 59 -19.31 13.98 5.64
CA PHE A 59 -19.06 14.75 4.43
C PHE A 59 -19.61 16.19 4.47
N ARG A 60 -20.09 16.68 5.62
CA ARG A 60 -20.66 18.04 5.74
C ARG A 60 -19.63 19.15 5.62
N GLU A 61 -18.39 18.88 6.02
CA GLU A 61 -17.30 19.85 5.97
C GLU A 61 -16.41 19.60 4.76
N GLY A 62 -15.97 20.69 4.11
CA GLY A 62 -15.20 20.61 2.87
C GLY A 62 -13.95 19.75 2.98
N TRP A 63 -13.14 19.94 4.02
CA TRP A 63 -11.91 19.17 4.20
C TRP A 63 -12.17 17.67 4.42
N ARG A 64 -13.19 17.30 5.24
CA ARG A 64 -13.55 15.89 5.49
C ARG A 64 -14.01 15.18 4.22
N ARG A 65 -14.67 15.92 3.34
CA ARG A 65 -15.11 15.44 2.03
C ARG A 65 -13.95 15.03 1.12
N ASP A 66 -12.80 15.65 1.29
CA ASP A 66 -11.63 15.43 0.44
C ASP A 66 -10.62 14.43 1.04
N ILE A 67 -10.69 14.10 2.34
CA ILE A 67 -9.77 13.13 2.99
C ILE A 67 -9.78 11.77 2.28
N TRP A 68 -10.97 11.19 2.09
CA TRP A 68 -11.08 9.84 1.52
C TRP A 68 -10.53 9.77 0.08
N PRO A 69 -10.94 10.66 -0.85
CA PRO A 69 -10.29 10.80 -2.16
C PRO A 69 -8.78 11.00 -2.07
N ALA A 70 -8.31 11.89 -1.18
CA ALA A 70 -6.89 12.23 -1.05
C ALA A 70 -6.06 11.05 -0.56
N VAL A 71 -6.57 10.24 0.38
CA VAL A 71 -5.89 9.04 0.85
C VAL A 71 -5.76 8.01 -0.26
N LEU A 72 -6.80 7.76 -1.05
CA LEU A 72 -6.71 6.86 -2.21
C LEU A 72 -5.66 7.35 -3.22
N MET A 73 -5.68 8.64 -3.57
CA MET A 73 -4.68 9.21 -4.48
C MET A 73 -3.26 9.18 -3.89
N GLY A 74 -3.10 9.46 -2.61
CA GLY A 74 -1.82 9.43 -1.91
C GLY A 74 -1.21 8.04 -1.89
N LEU A 75 -2.00 7.02 -1.55
CA LEU A 75 -1.56 5.62 -1.62
C LEU A 75 -1.21 5.21 -3.06
N GLY A 76 -2.00 5.64 -4.03
CA GLY A 76 -1.72 5.36 -5.44
C GLY A 76 -0.40 5.97 -5.91
N TRP A 77 -0.13 7.23 -5.57
CA TRP A 77 1.17 7.86 -5.83
C TRP A 77 2.31 7.17 -5.09
N GLY A 78 2.08 6.76 -3.83
CA GLY A 78 3.04 5.97 -3.07
C GLY A 78 3.43 4.67 -3.78
N LEU A 79 2.45 3.93 -4.31
CA LEU A 79 2.72 2.70 -5.08
C LEU A 79 3.44 2.97 -6.41
N LEU A 80 3.15 4.08 -7.08
CA LEU A 80 3.92 4.46 -8.26
C LEU A 80 5.39 4.75 -7.92
N ALA A 81 5.65 5.37 -6.77
CA ALA A 81 7.02 5.56 -6.29
C ALA A 81 7.71 4.21 -5.98
N VAL A 82 7.00 3.28 -5.33
CA VAL A 82 7.50 1.91 -5.12
C VAL A 82 7.82 1.22 -6.44
N ALA A 83 6.95 1.32 -7.43
CA ALA A 83 7.16 0.69 -8.74
C ALA A 83 8.42 1.21 -9.46
N VAL A 84 8.89 2.43 -9.15
CA VAL A 84 10.13 2.97 -9.70
C VAL A 84 11.36 2.37 -9.01
N ILE A 85 11.27 2.09 -7.71
CA ILE A 85 12.40 1.59 -6.89
C ILE A 85 12.45 0.06 -6.81
N ASP A 86 11.32 -0.63 -7.00
CA ASP A 86 11.21 -2.09 -6.96
C ASP A 86 10.95 -2.65 -8.37
N PRO A 87 11.99 -3.16 -9.06
CA PRO A 87 11.87 -3.65 -10.42
C PRO A 87 11.12 -4.98 -10.53
N ASN A 88 11.02 -5.77 -9.46
CA ASN A 88 10.44 -7.12 -9.53
C ASN A 88 8.92 -7.07 -9.70
N ASP A 89 8.27 -6.21 -8.94
CA ASP A 89 6.80 -6.07 -8.93
C ASP A 89 6.31 -4.77 -9.56
N ARG A 90 7.19 -4.10 -10.33
CA ARG A 90 6.93 -2.81 -10.97
C ARG A 90 5.59 -2.75 -11.71
N VAL A 91 5.24 -3.78 -12.48
CA VAL A 91 4.01 -3.78 -13.28
C VAL A 91 2.76 -3.80 -12.39
N ILE A 92 2.79 -4.62 -11.34
CA ILE A 92 1.65 -4.78 -10.42
C ILE A 92 1.49 -3.53 -9.57
N HIS A 93 2.57 -3.03 -8.96
CA HIS A 93 2.58 -1.77 -8.21
C HIS A 93 2.13 -0.58 -9.08
N SER A 94 2.55 -0.52 -10.35
CA SER A 94 2.12 0.54 -11.28
C SER A 94 0.62 0.46 -11.59
N LEU A 95 0.13 -0.75 -11.91
CA LEU A 95 -1.27 -0.99 -12.22
C LEU A 95 -2.14 -0.61 -11.02
N MET A 96 -1.78 -1.07 -9.83
CA MET A 96 -2.49 -0.73 -8.62
C MET A 96 -2.45 0.77 -8.35
N GLY A 97 -1.26 1.38 -8.39
CA GLY A 97 -1.09 2.80 -8.13
C GLY A 97 -2.02 3.66 -8.99
N LEU A 98 -2.13 3.32 -10.28
CA LEU A 98 -3.06 3.96 -11.20
C LEU A 98 -4.53 3.70 -10.84
N MET A 99 -4.89 2.47 -10.47
CA MET A 99 -6.26 2.14 -10.03
C MET A 99 -6.68 2.94 -8.79
N LEU A 100 -5.81 3.09 -7.79
CA LEU A 100 -6.09 3.89 -6.60
C LEU A 100 -6.21 5.38 -6.91
N ILE A 101 -5.36 5.93 -7.79
CA ILE A 101 -5.49 7.32 -8.25
C ILE A 101 -6.82 7.53 -8.96
N VAL A 102 -7.19 6.64 -9.89
CA VAL A 102 -8.47 6.71 -10.61
C VAL A 102 -9.66 6.59 -9.66
N ALA A 103 -9.60 5.68 -8.69
CA ALA A 103 -10.62 5.53 -7.66
C ALA A 103 -10.78 6.81 -6.81
N GLY A 104 -9.65 7.39 -6.37
CA GLY A 104 -9.65 8.66 -5.62
C GLY A 104 -10.22 9.82 -6.44
N LEU A 105 -9.83 9.95 -7.72
CA LEU A 105 -10.39 10.97 -8.63
C LEU A 105 -11.89 10.78 -8.85
N ALA A 106 -12.34 9.56 -9.12
CA ALA A 106 -13.75 9.26 -9.34
C ALA A 106 -14.60 9.55 -8.10
N GLU A 107 -14.11 9.16 -6.93
CA GLU A 107 -14.74 9.45 -5.65
C GLU A 107 -14.78 10.95 -5.38
N GLY A 108 -13.68 11.68 -5.61
CA GLY A 108 -13.66 13.14 -5.51
C GLY A 108 -14.75 13.77 -6.38
N ARG A 109 -14.81 13.39 -7.67
CA ARG A 109 -15.87 13.88 -8.58
C ARG A 109 -17.27 13.57 -8.06
N PHE A 110 -17.50 12.40 -7.48
CA PHE A 110 -18.78 12.08 -6.86
C PHE A 110 -19.10 13.02 -5.68
N ARG A 111 -18.15 13.23 -4.77
CA ARG A 111 -18.33 14.10 -3.60
C ARG A 111 -18.57 15.56 -3.96
N HIS A 112 -18.08 16.00 -5.11
CA HIS A 112 -18.30 17.33 -5.66
C HIS A 112 -19.52 17.40 -6.62
N GLY A 113 -20.34 16.36 -6.70
CA GLY A 113 -21.58 16.34 -7.50
C GLY A 113 -21.37 16.22 -9.02
N GLN A 114 -20.16 15.87 -9.46
CA GLN A 114 -19.76 15.79 -10.86
C GLN A 114 -19.85 14.36 -11.44
N MET A 115 -20.15 13.37 -10.60
CA MET A 115 -20.28 11.96 -10.99
C MET A 115 -21.33 11.26 -10.11
N PRO A 116 -22.18 10.37 -10.65
CA PRO A 116 -23.08 9.57 -9.82
C PRO A 116 -22.30 8.55 -8.96
N LEU A 117 -22.81 8.26 -7.75
CA LEU A 117 -22.21 7.31 -6.80
C LEU A 117 -21.92 5.94 -7.42
N SER A 118 -22.84 5.43 -8.25
CA SER A 118 -22.68 4.12 -8.89
C SER A 118 -21.44 4.02 -9.77
N ARG A 119 -21.10 5.09 -10.51
CA ARG A 119 -19.90 5.12 -11.35
C ARG A 119 -18.64 5.23 -10.50
N ALA A 120 -18.63 6.08 -9.48
CA ALA A 120 -17.48 6.20 -8.57
C ALA A 120 -17.19 4.86 -7.86
N ASN A 121 -18.24 4.17 -7.41
CA ASN A 121 -18.09 2.88 -6.73
C ASN A 121 -17.46 1.79 -7.61
N ILE A 122 -17.66 1.78 -8.92
CA ILE A 122 -17.01 0.80 -9.81
C ILE A 122 -15.49 0.87 -9.66
N PHE A 123 -14.92 2.08 -9.68
CA PHE A 123 -13.47 2.26 -9.56
C PHE A 123 -12.95 1.92 -8.17
N VAL A 124 -13.66 2.33 -7.11
CA VAL A 124 -13.27 2.02 -5.73
C VAL A 124 -13.34 0.51 -5.47
N ILE A 125 -14.42 -0.16 -5.89
CA ILE A 125 -14.58 -1.61 -5.73
C ILE A 125 -13.50 -2.37 -6.52
N ALA A 126 -13.25 -1.97 -7.77
CA ALA A 126 -12.20 -2.58 -8.57
C ALA A 126 -10.83 -2.42 -7.92
N ALA A 127 -10.48 -1.22 -7.43
CA ALA A 127 -9.22 -0.99 -6.75
C ALA A 127 -9.07 -1.85 -5.47
N LEU A 128 -10.11 -1.97 -4.64
CA LEU A 128 -10.07 -2.80 -3.43
C LEU A 128 -9.92 -4.31 -3.74
N ILE A 129 -10.56 -4.79 -4.81
CA ILE A 129 -10.42 -6.19 -5.25
C ILE A 129 -9.00 -6.46 -5.76
N VAL A 130 -8.49 -5.59 -6.63
CA VAL A 130 -7.12 -5.69 -7.14
C VAL A 130 -6.11 -5.62 -5.99
N ALA A 131 -6.42 -4.87 -4.93
CA ALA A 131 -5.56 -4.74 -3.76
C ALA A 131 -5.47 -6.03 -2.99
N GLY A 132 -6.63 -6.65 -2.76
CA GLY A 132 -6.65 -7.95 -2.13
C GLY A 132 -5.85 -9.00 -2.91
N ILE A 133 -5.93 -8.97 -4.24
CA ILE A 133 -5.19 -9.89 -5.11
C ILE A 133 -3.68 -9.59 -5.06
N GLU A 134 -3.27 -8.33 -5.16
CA GLU A 134 -1.87 -7.89 -5.05
C GLU A 134 -1.23 -8.30 -3.72
N ILE A 135 -1.91 -7.99 -2.61
CA ILE A 135 -1.45 -8.32 -1.27
C ILE A 135 -1.40 -9.85 -1.09
N GLY A 136 -2.44 -10.57 -1.50
CA GLY A 136 -2.54 -12.01 -1.24
C GLY A 136 -1.68 -12.87 -2.16
N VAL A 137 -1.79 -12.66 -3.47
CA VAL A 137 -1.22 -13.55 -4.48
C VAL A 137 0.20 -13.12 -4.85
N PHE A 138 0.40 -11.84 -5.14
CA PHE A 138 1.67 -11.41 -5.73
C PHE A 138 2.81 -11.32 -4.72
N HIS A 139 2.53 -10.86 -3.49
CA HIS A 139 3.54 -10.85 -2.41
C HIS A 139 3.90 -12.24 -1.88
N SER A 140 3.22 -13.29 -2.33
CA SER A 140 3.55 -14.66 -1.95
C SER A 140 4.72 -15.25 -2.73
N HIS A 141 5.06 -14.68 -3.90
CA HIS A 141 6.03 -15.22 -4.87
C HIS A 141 5.91 -16.74 -5.11
N GLY A 142 4.71 -17.32 -4.98
CA GLY A 142 4.47 -18.76 -5.18
C GLY A 142 4.80 -19.66 -3.97
N ALA A 143 5.18 -19.10 -2.82
CA ALA A 143 5.49 -19.85 -1.60
C ALA A 143 4.22 -20.22 -0.80
N LEU A 144 3.33 -21.02 -1.40
CA LEU A 144 1.97 -21.34 -0.93
C LEU A 144 1.88 -22.03 0.45
N THR A 145 3.00 -22.41 1.06
CA THR A 145 3.04 -23.07 2.37
C THR A 145 3.82 -22.28 3.42
N SER A 146 4.36 -21.10 3.06
CA SER A 146 5.09 -20.26 4.00
C SER A 146 4.15 -19.52 4.95
N GLN A 147 4.61 -19.25 6.18
CA GLN A 147 3.90 -18.36 7.11
C GLN A 147 3.65 -16.98 6.48
N GLY A 148 4.61 -16.47 5.71
CA GLY A 148 4.47 -15.22 4.95
C GLY A 148 3.29 -15.27 3.98
N PHE A 149 3.12 -16.36 3.22
CA PHE A 149 1.97 -16.53 2.34
C PHE A 149 0.65 -16.52 3.10
N ILE A 150 0.56 -17.25 4.22
CA ILE A 150 -0.69 -17.29 5.00
C ILE A 150 -1.08 -15.87 5.41
N VAL A 151 -0.15 -15.11 5.98
CA VAL A 151 -0.45 -13.75 6.44
C VAL A 151 -0.87 -12.84 5.29
N HIS A 152 -0.14 -12.86 4.18
CA HIS A 152 -0.47 -12.09 2.98
C HIS A 152 -1.83 -12.48 2.39
N ALA A 153 -2.14 -13.79 2.35
CA ALA A 153 -3.43 -14.28 1.88
C ALA A 153 -4.58 -13.80 2.76
N VAL A 154 -4.44 -13.84 4.10
CA VAL A 154 -5.50 -13.33 4.99
C VAL A 154 -5.66 -11.82 4.85
N LEU A 155 -4.56 -11.05 4.81
CA LEU A 155 -4.58 -9.61 4.54
C LEU A 155 -5.27 -9.29 3.21
N GLY A 156 -4.93 -10.04 2.15
CA GLY A 156 -5.53 -9.88 0.83
C GLY A 156 -7.02 -10.15 0.81
N ILE A 157 -7.46 -11.21 1.50
CA ILE A 157 -8.89 -11.53 1.66
C ILE A 157 -9.60 -10.42 2.46
N THR A 158 -9.02 -9.98 3.58
CA THR A 158 -9.58 -8.92 4.42
C THR A 158 -9.73 -7.61 3.63
N ALA A 159 -8.72 -7.24 2.83
CA ALA A 159 -8.78 -6.07 1.96
C ALA A 159 -9.85 -6.21 0.86
N ALA A 160 -9.93 -7.37 0.19
CA ALA A 160 -10.95 -7.64 -0.82
C ALA A 160 -12.37 -7.58 -0.23
N LEU A 161 -12.55 -8.04 1.01
CA LEU A 161 -13.83 -8.00 1.73
C LEU A 161 -14.28 -6.58 2.13
N LEU A 162 -13.42 -5.56 2.04
CA LEU A 162 -13.86 -4.16 2.14
C LEU A 162 -14.66 -3.70 0.91
N ALA A 163 -14.46 -4.33 -0.26
CA ALA A 163 -15.19 -4.01 -1.47
C ALA A 163 -16.72 -4.19 -1.35
N PRO A 164 -17.26 -5.32 -0.84
CA PRO A 164 -18.69 -5.47 -0.61
C PRO A 164 -19.25 -4.48 0.44
N ALA A 165 -18.45 -3.97 1.38
CA ALA A 165 -18.92 -2.91 2.28
C ALA A 165 -19.26 -1.62 1.53
N ARG A 166 -18.48 -1.28 0.50
CA ARG A 166 -18.75 -0.15 -0.39
C ARG A 166 -20.01 -0.36 -1.22
N PHE A 167 -20.21 -1.57 -1.71
CA PHE A 167 -21.45 -1.94 -2.41
C PHE A 167 -22.67 -1.83 -1.48
N TRP A 168 -22.57 -2.36 -0.25
CA TRP A 168 -23.63 -2.28 0.75
C TRP A 168 -23.99 -0.83 1.09
N TYR A 169 -23.01 0.08 1.16
CA TYR A 169 -23.27 1.51 1.39
C TYR A 169 -24.26 2.10 0.37
N ALA A 170 -24.14 1.75 -0.91
CA ALA A 170 -25.04 2.24 -1.94
C ALA A 170 -26.49 1.78 -1.76
N LEU A 171 -26.71 0.65 -1.11
CA LEU A 171 -28.04 0.06 -0.90
C LEU A 171 -28.66 0.48 0.43
N ARG A 172 -27.86 0.55 1.50
CA ARG A 172 -28.34 0.81 2.87
C ARG A 172 -27.35 1.71 3.62
N PRO A 173 -27.47 3.04 3.48
CA PRO A 173 -26.49 3.99 4.02
C PRO A 173 -26.41 4.01 5.55
N THR A 174 -27.42 3.51 6.28
CA THR A 174 -27.52 3.57 7.76
C THR A 174 -27.66 2.18 8.40
N SER A 175 -26.90 1.18 7.94
CA SER A 175 -26.98 -0.18 8.46
C SER A 175 -26.01 -0.45 9.62
N MET A 176 -26.54 -0.89 10.77
CA MET A 176 -25.72 -1.39 11.89
C MET A 176 -24.87 -2.60 11.48
N TRP A 177 -25.46 -3.54 10.72
CA TRP A 177 -24.75 -4.73 10.22
C TRP A 177 -23.54 -4.39 9.37
N ARG A 178 -23.66 -3.39 8.49
CA ARG A 178 -22.52 -2.90 7.71
C ARG A 178 -21.41 -2.36 8.61
N SER A 179 -21.78 -1.55 9.61
CA SER A 179 -20.81 -0.95 10.53
C SER A 179 -20.08 -2.02 11.35
N ALA A 180 -20.81 -3.03 11.83
CA ALA A 180 -20.23 -4.17 12.53
C ALA A 180 -19.30 -4.98 11.61
N PHE A 181 -19.72 -5.27 10.38
CA PHE A 181 -18.91 -5.98 9.39
C PHE A 181 -17.60 -5.25 9.09
N VAL A 182 -17.65 -3.95 8.77
CA VAL A 182 -16.44 -3.15 8.51
C VAL A 182 -15.58 -3.07 9.77
N GLY A 183 -16.19 -2.90 10.94
CA GLY A 183 -15.47 -2.86 12.22
C GLY A 183 -14.68 -4.15 12.47
N VAL A 184 -15.29 -5.30 12.23
CA VAL A 184 -14.61 -6.61 12.33
C VAL A 184 -13.45 -6.70 11.35
N LEU A 185 -13.63 -6.31 10.08
CA LEU A 185 -12.54 -6.33 9.10
C LEU A 185 -11.38 -5.43 9.50
N VAL A 186 -11.65 -4.22 10.03
CA VAL A 186 -10.61 -3.31 10.52
C VAL A 186 -9.87 -3.89 11.72
N LEU A 187 -10.59 -4.53 12.66
CA LEU A 187 -9.97 -5.19 13.81
C LEU A 187 -9.09 -6.36 13.38
N VAL A 188 -9.56 -7.20 12.45
CA VAL A 188 -8.78 -8.30 11.88
C VAL A 188 -7.51 -7.76 11.23
N LEU A 189 -7.64 -6.75 10.36
CA LEU A 189 -6.51 -6.10 9.70
C LEU A 189 -5.50 -5.52 10.70
N ALA A 190 -5.98 -4.88 11.76
CA ALA A 190 -5.11 -4.33 12.82
C ALA A 190 -4.35 -5.44 13.56
N LEU A 191 -5.02 -6.56 13.88
CA LEU A 191 -4.41 -7.70 14.55
C LEU A 191 -3.40 -8.42 13.65
N GLU A 192 -3.69 -8.56 12.36
CA GLU A 192 -2.76 -9.13 11.36
C GLU A 192 -1.48 -8.30 11.26
N LEU A 193 -1.60 -6.98 11.16
CA LEU A 193 -0.46 -6.06 11.11
C LEU A 193 0.34 -6.05 12.44
N LEU A 194 -0.34 -6.20 13.57
CA LEU A 194 0.31 -6.34 14.87
C LEU A 194 1.06 -7.66 15.00
N GLY A 195 0.51 -8.76 14.47
CA GLY A 195 1.17 -10.06 14.44
C GLY A 195 2.45 -10.03 13.60
N LEU A 196 2.40 -9.38 12.43
CA LEU A 196 3.58 -9.19 11.58
C LEU A 196 4.69 -8.40 12.28
N SER A 197 4.37 -7.35 13.03
CA SER A 197 5.38 -6.53 13.70
C SER A 197 6.13 -7.26 14.83
N HIS A 198 5.55 -8.33 15.38
CA HIS A 198 6.16 -9.12 16.45
C HIS A 198 6.92 -10.35 15.92
N GLY A 199 6.49 -10.92 14.79
CA GLY A 199 7.16 -12.09 14.18
C GLY A 199 8.60 -11.82 13.75
N ASP A 200 8.87 -10.63 13.21
CA ASP A 200 10.19 -10.25 12.71
C ASP A 200 11.28 -10.17 13.79
N ASN A 201 10.91 -10.01 15.08
CA ASN A 201 11.88 -9.82 16.17
C ASN A 201 12.47 -11.13 16.72
N ILE A 202 11.88 -12.29 16.39
CA ILE A 202 12.33 -13.58 16.96
C ILE A 202 13.50 -14.18 16.16
N ASP A 203 13.60 -13.91 14.85
CA ASP A 203 14.61 -14.53 13.98
C ASP A 203 15.97 -13.81 13.94
N ILE A 204 16.04 -12.52 14.34
CA ILE A 204 17.29 -11.74 14.25
C ILE A 204 18.32 -12.14 15.34
N HIS A 205 17.90 -12.86 16.38
CA HIS A 205 18.77 -13.34 17.45
C HIS A 205 19.10 -14.84 17.38
N GLY A 206 18.62 -15.56 16.36
CA GLY A 206 18.81 -17.01 16.22
C GLY A 206 20.01 -17.46 15.37
N VAL A 207 20.78 -16.53 14.77
CA VAL A 207 21.93 -16.84 13.90
C VAL A 207 23.26 -16.61 14.62
N GLU A 208 23.38 -17.13 15.83
CA GLU A 208 24.67 -17.48 16.42
C GLU A 208 24.60 -18.93 16.88
N THR A 209 25.62 -19.72 16.54
CA THR A 209 25.84 -21.14 16.90
C THR A 209 25.34 -22.22 15.92
N PHE A 210 26.00 -22.37 14.77
CA PHE A 210 26.38 -23.71 14.27
C PHE A 210 27.66 -23.60 13.43
N SER A 211 28.78 -23.47 14.12
CA SER A 211 30.10 -23.83 13.62
C SER A 211 30.64 -24.95 14.52
N GLY A 212 30.45 -26.19 14.08
CA GLY A 212 31.03 -27.39 14.63
C GLY A 212 31.49 -28.28 13.49
#